data_AF-A0A8C6CRD6-F1
#
_entry.id   AF-A0A8C6CRD6-F1
#
_cell.length_a   1.000
_cell.length_b   1.000
_cell.length_c   1.000
_cell.angle_alpha   90.00
_cell.angle_beta   90.00
_cell.angle_gamma   90.00
#
_symmetry.space_group_name_H-M   'P 1'
#
loop_
_entity.id
_entity.type
_entity.pdbx_description
1 polymer ?
#
loop_
_entity_poly.entity_id
_entity_poly.type
_entity_poly.pdbx_seq_one_letter_code
_entity_poly.pdbx_strand_id
1 'polypeptide(L)'
;MGDHFIRHIALLGFEKRFVPSQHYVYMFLVKWQDLSEKVVYRRFTEIYEFHKILKEMFPIEAGDINPEDRIIPHLPAPRWFDGQRVAESRQGTLTEYCSTLMSLPVKISRCPHLLNFFKVRPDDLKLPTDSQVKKPETYLMPKDGKSNAADITGPIILQTYRAIADYEKGSSSQMALATGDVVDVVEKNESGWWFCQMKTKRGWVPASYLEPLDSPDEAEDPEPNYEGEPYVTIKAYAAVLQDEISLEEGETIEVIHKLLDGWWVIRKEDVTGYFPSMYLQKAGQDVAQAQSQIKSRGAPPRRSSIRNAHSIHQRSRKRLSQDTYRRNSVRFMQQRRRQRPGPQSSGGALKEQQQPKTERPKPQPAVPPRPSADLILHRCSESTKRKLASAV
;
A
#
# COMPACT_ATOMS: atom_id res chain seq x y z
N MET A 1 34.26 -1.58 24.99
CA MET A 1 33.30 -2.42 24.24
C MET A 1 31.92 -1.83 24.49
N GLY A 2 31.22 -1.36 23.47
CA GLY A 2 29.91 -0.74 23.66
C GLY A 2 28.86 -1.76 24.12
N ASP A 3 27.95 -1.36 25.00
CA ASP A 3 26.87 -2.22 25.47
C ASP A 3 26.06 -2.75 24.29
N HIS A 4 25.83 -4.06 24.25
CA HIS A 4 24.99 -4.71 23.24
C HIS A 4 23.51 -4.48 23.60
N PHE A 5 22.75 -3.75 22.78
CA PHE A 5 21.34 -3.46 23.02
C PHE A 5 20.52 -3.33 21.74
N ILE A 6 19.21 -3.52 21.86
CA ILE A 6 18.28 -3.40 20.74
C ILE A 6 17.94 -1.93 20.52
N ARG A 7 18.02 -1.46 19.27
CA ARG A 7 17.63 -0.12 18.85
C ARG A 7 16.15 -0.06 18.47
N HIS A 8 15.67 -1.09 17.80
CA HIS A 8 14.32 -1.09 17.25
C HIS A 8 13.80 -2.53 17.09
N ILE A 9 12.50 -2.69 17.29
CA ILE A 9 11.77 -3.94 17.07
C ILE A 9 10.54 -3.61 16.24
N ALA A 10 10.40 -4.25 15.08
CA ALA A 10 9.20 -4.13 14.25
C ALA A 10 8.56 -5.50 14.07
N LEU A 11 7.23 -5.57 14.20
CA LEU A 11 6.47 -6.75 13.85
C LEU A 11 6.19 -6.73 12.33
N LEU A 12 6.68 -7.75 11.63
CA LEU A 12 6.49 -7.88 10.18
C LEU A 12 5.20 -8.60 9.81
N GLY A 13 4.75 -9.52 10.67
CA GLY A 13 3.70 -10.47 10.31
C GLY A 13 3.63 -11.65 11.27
N PHE A 14 2.94 -12.69 10.84
CA PHE A 14 2.98 -14.01 11.48
C PHE A 14 2.99 -15.12 10.42
N GLU A 15 3.55 -16.27 10.78
CA GLU A 15 3.47 -17.49 9.97
C GLU A 15 2.58 -18.51 10.68
N LYS A 16 1.75 -19.19 9.90
CA LYS A 16 1.09 -20.42 10.31
C LYS A 16 1.95 -21.60 9.86
N ARG A 17 2.47 -22.33 10.85
CA ARG A 17 3.34 -23.50 10.66
C ARG A 17 2.56 -24.76 10.97
N PHE A 18 2.89 -25.87 10.30
CA PHE A 18 2.17 -27.14 10.41
C PHE A 18 2.94 -28.24 11.15
N VAL A 19 4.25 -28.04 11.39
CA VAL A 19 5.16 -29.03 12.00
C VAL A 19 5.76 -28.42 13.26
N PRO A 20 5.77 -29.10 14.42
CA PRO A 20 5.28 -30.47 14.67
C PRO A 20 3.75 -30.61 14.74
N SER A 21 3.05 -29.50 14.95
CA SER A 21 1.59 -29.39 14.89
C SER A 21 1.22 -27.98 14.38
N GLN A 22 -0.04 -27.74 14.06
CA GLN A 22 -0.46 -26.40 13.62
C GLN A 22 -0.25 -25.37 14.72
N HIS A 23 0.55 -24.34 14.45
CA HIS A 23 0.81 -23.24 15.38
C HIS A 23 1.14 -21.94 14.63
N TYR A 24 1.11 -20.83 15.35
CA TYR A 24 1.39 -19.50 14.81
C TYR A 24 2.65 -18.93 15.46
N VAL A 25 3.53 -18.35 14.64
CA VAL A 25 4.72 -17.62 15.10
C VAL A 25 4.69 -16.20 14.57
N TYR A 26 5.03 -15.24 15.40
CA TYR A 26 5.15 -13.83 15.02
C TYR A 26 6.56 -13.54 14.56
N MET A 27 6.66 -12.75 13.49
CA MET A 27 7.90 -12.39 12.83
C MET A 27 8.34 -11.01 13.29
N PHE A 28 9.44 -10.94 14.04
CA PHE A 28 9.99 -9.67 14.52
C PHE A 28 11.29 -9.36 13.80
N LEU A 29 11.37 -8.18 13.20
CA LEU A 29 12.61 -7.56 12.79
C LEU A 29 13.26 -6.89 14.00
N VAL A 30 14.45 -7.35 14.37
CA VAL A 30 15.23 -6.80 15.48
C VAL A 30 16.46 -6.12 14.93
N LYS A 31 16.60 -4.82 15.23
CA LYS A 31 17.76 -4.00 14.88
C LYS A 31 18.62 -3.76 16.11
N TRP A 32 19.87 -4.21 16.06
CA TRP A 32 20.83 -4.10 17.16
C TRP A 32 21.65 -2.81 17.08
N GLN A 33 22.36 -2.49 18.16
CA GLN A 33 23.23 -1.30 18.26
C GLN A 33 24.35 -1.28 17.20
N ASP A 34 24.81 -2.45 16.77
CA ASP A 34 25.81 -2.63 15.71
C ASP A 34 25.22 -2.52 14.30
N LEU A 35 23.96 -2.09 14.20
CA LEU A 35 23.18 -1.96 12.98
C LEU A 35 22.85 -3.30 12.30
N SER A 36 23.15 -4.44 12.94
CA SER A 36 22.71 -5.73 12.43
C SER A 36 21.20 -5.86 12.55
N GLU A 37 20.59 -6.40 11.50
CA GLU A 37 19.15 -6.63 11.43
C GLU A 37 18.88 -8.10 11.20
N LYS A 38 17.99 -8.67 12.03
CA LYS A 38 17.68 -10.09 12.01
C LYS A 38 16.18 -10.29 12.22
N VAL A 39 15.60 -11.21 11.47
CA VAL A 39 14.25 -11.71 11.73
C VAL A 39 14.32 -12.79 12.80
N VAL A 40 13.47 -12.70 13.80
CA VAL A 40 13.27 -13.74 14.82
C VAL A 40 11.80 -14.12 14.91
N TYR A 41 11.55 -15.37 15.24
CA TYR A 41 10.21 -15.95 15.29
C TYR A 41 9.85 -16.32 16.72
N ARG A 42 8.71 -15.85 17.22
CA ARG A 42 8.25 -16.14 18.59
C ARG A 42 6.78 -16.49 18.62
N ARG A 43 6.40 -17.52 19.39
CA ARG A 43 4.99 -17.82 19.66
C ARG A 43 4.42 -16.83 20.67
N PHE A 44 3.11 -16.62 20.62
CA PHE A 44 2.44 -15.75 21.59
C PHE A 44 2.66 -16.20 23.04
N THR A 45 2.66 -17.51 23.28
CA THR A 45 2.91 -18.09 24.61
C THR A 45 4.30 -17.72 25.14
N GLU A 46 5.32 -17.74 24.28
CA GLU A 46 6.68 -17.33 24.65
C GLU A 46 6.77 -15.84 24.95
N ILE A 47 6.06 -15.00 24.19
CA ILE A 47 5.98 -13.56 24.44
C ILE A 47 5.29 -13.30 25.79
N TYR A 48 4.23 -14.05 26.10
CA TYR A 48 3.52 -13.92 27.37
C TYR A 48 4.34 -14.37 28.57
N GLU A 49 5.06 -15.50 28.45
CA GLU A 49 6.03 -15.95 29.47
C GLU A 49 7.14 -14.93 29.68
N PHE A 50 7.70 -14.40 28.59
CA PHE A 50 8.65 -13.29 28.64
C PHE A 50 8.08 -12.09 29.42
N HIS A 51 6.85 -11.67 29.10
CA HIS A 51 6.19 -10.55 29.76
C HIS A 51 5.98 -10.80 31.25
N LYS A 52 5.58 -12.02 31.63
CA LYS A 52 5.39 -12.41 33.03
C LYS A 52 6.69 -12.26 33.83
N ILE A 53 7.78 -12.81 33.32
CA ILE A 53 9.11 -12.69 33.95
C ILE A 53 9.55 -11.23 33.99
N LEU A 54 9.27 -10.43 32.95
CA LEU A 54 9.59 -9.00 32.94
C LEU A 54 8.88 -8.25 34.08
N LYS A 55 7.60 -8.56 34.34
CA LYS A 55 6.86 -7.99 35.48
C LYS A 55 7.49 -8.38 36.82
N GLU A 56 7.86 -9.65 36.98
CA GLU A 56 8.51 -10.17 38.19
C GLU A 56 9.86 -9.50 38.46
N MET A 57 10.61 -9.15 37.40
CA MET A 57 11.89 -8.44 37.52
C MET A 57 11.74 -6.96 37.90
N PHE A 58 10.60 -6.33 37.58
CA PHE A 58 10.36 -4.89 37.72
C PHE A 58 8.98 -4.63 38.34
N PRO A 59 8.75 -5.04 39.61
CA PRO A 59 7.41 -5.04 40.22
C PRO A 59 6.84 -3.63 40.44
N ILE A 60 7.69 -2.63 40.66
CA ILE A 60 7.26 -1.21 40.79
C ILE A 60 6.73 -0.73 39.44
N GLU A 61 7.54 -0.89 38.39
CA GLU A 61 7.22 -0.44 37.02
C GLU A 61 6.11 -1.26 36.37
N ALA A 62 5.85 -2.46 36.88
CA ALA A 62 4.71 -3.29 36.54
C ALA A 62 3.39 -2.81 37.17
N GLY A 63 3.47 -1.91 38.16
CA GLY A 63 2.34 -1.45 38.95
C GLY A 63 1.86 -2.46 40.00
N ASP A 64 2.70 -3.42 40.39
CA ASP A 64 2.33 -4.45 41.37
C ASP A 64 2.42 -3.92 42.82
N ILE A 65 3.14 -2.81 43.05
CA ILE A 65 3.17 -2.09 44.34
C ILE A 65 2.16 -0.94 44.35
N ASN A 66 2.31 0.03 43.43
CA ASN A 66 1.35 1.11 43.23
C ASN A 66 0.92 1.15 41.74
N PRO A 67 -0.38 1.23 41.44
CA PRO A 67 -0.86 1.30 40.06
C PRO A 67 -0.32 2.50 39.26
N GLU A 68 -0.07 3.63 39.91
CA GLU A 68 0.41 4.87 39.29
C GLU A 68 1.86 4.78 38.79
N ASP A 69 2.66 3.88 39.36
CA ASP A 69 4.07 3.67 38.96
C ASP A 69 4.19 2.79 37.70
N ARG A 70 3.05 2.33 37.16
CA ARG A 70 3.02 1.41 36.03
C ARG A 70 3.47 2.09 34.75
N ILE A 71 4.56 1.57 34.20
CA ILE A 71 5.05 1.92 32.87
C ILE A 71 5.16 0.70 31.94
N ILE A 72 5.22 -0.52 32.50
CA ILE A 72 5.28 -1.74 31.68
C ILE A 72 3.92 -1.97 31.01
N PRO A 73 3.89 -2.09 29.66
CA PRO A 73 2.64 -2.23 28.92
C PRO A 73 1.88 -3.50 29.30
N HIS A 74 0.56 -3.46 29.21
CA HIS A 74 -0.28 -4.64 29.37
C HIS A 74 -0.10 -5.59 28.19
N LEU A 75 -0.08 -6.90 28.47
CA LEU A 75 -0.21 -7.94 27.45
C LEU A 75 -1.35 -8.90 27.84
N PRO A 76 -2.35 -9.11 26.98
CA PRO A 76 -3.48 -9.98 27.30
C PRO A 76 -3.04 -11.44 27.42
N ALA A 77 -3.69 -12.18 28.33
CA ALA A 77 -3.40 -13.59 28.56
C ALA A 77 -3.67 -14.45 27.31
N PRO A 78 -2.90 -15.53 27.08
CA PRO A 78 -3.12 -16.44 25.98
C PRO A 78 -4.50 -17.10 26.09
N ARG A 79 -5.17 -17.26 24.94
CA ARG A 79 -6.39 -18.07 24.86
C ARG A 79 -6.00 -19.51 24.50
N TRP A 80 -6.80 -20.47 24.94
CA TRP A 80 -6.54 -21.90 24.73
C TRP A 80 -6.64 -22.33 23.25
N PHE A 81 -7.30 -21.51 22.42
CA PHE A 81 -7.43 -21.74 20.98
C PHE A 81 -6.97 -20.51 20.20
N ASP A 82 -5.86 -20.67 19.49
CA ASP A 82 -5.34 -19.68 18.56
C ASP A 82 -5.68 -20.10 17.13
N GLY A 83 -6.69 -19.44 16.57
CA GLY A 83 -6.97 -19.48 15.13
C GLY A 83 -6.29 -18.31 14.41
N GLN A 84 -6.26 -18.35 13.08
CA GLN A 84 -5.64 -17.31 12.25
C GLN A 84 -6.18 -15.91 12.57
N ARG A 85 -7.50 -15.74 12.73
CA ARG A 85 -8.10 -14.44 13.12
C ARG A 85 -7.59 -13.92 14.46
N VAL A 86 -7.34 -14.82 15.42
CA VAL A 86 -6.78 -14.44 16.73
C VAL A 86 -5.34 -14.01 16.54
N ALA A 87 -4.56 -14.75 15.72
CA ALA A 87 -3.18 -14.41 15.43
C ALA A 87 -3.06 -13.02 14.79
N GLU A 88 -3.91 -12.74 13.80
CA GLU A 88 -4.05 -11.47 13.09
C GLU A 88 -4.45 -10.33 14.03
N SER A 89 -5.51 -10.51 14.84
CA SER A 89 -5.98 -9.48 15.78
C SER A 89 -4.94 -9.05 16.82
N ARG A 90 -3.98 -9.92 17.14
CA ARG A 90 -2.91 -9.64 18.10
C ARG A 90 -1.76 -8.85 17.49
N GLN A 91 -1.67 -8.76 16.17
CA GLN A 91 -0.54 -8.07 15.54
C GLN A 91 -0.49 -6.60 15.97
N GLY A 92 -1.63 -5.89 15.99
CA GLY A 92 -1.71 -4.52 16.49
C GLY A 92 -1.24 -4.40 17.94
N THR A 93 -1.73 -5.28 18.83
CA THR A 93 -1.32 -5.30 20.25
C THR A 93 0.18 -5.55 20.41
N LEU A 94 0.77 -6.47 19.62
CA LEU A 94 2.18 -6.79 19.70
C LEU A 94 3.08 -5.67 19.16
N THR A 95 2.64 -4.98 18.11
CA THR A 95 3.32 -3.79 17.58
C THR A 95 3.40 -2.69 18.64
N GLU A 96 2.27 -2.36 19.26
CA GLU A 96 2.20 -1.35 20.32
C GLU A 96 3.02 -1.77 21.55
N TYR A 97 2.94 -3.04 21.94
CA TYR A 97 3.69 -3.62 23.04
C TYR A 97 5.20 -3.47 22.83
N CYS A 98 5.72 -3.85 21.65
CA CYS A 98 7.16 -3.75 21.36
C CYS A 98 7.62 -2.29 21.27
N SER A 99 6.83 -1.42 20.66
CA SER A 99 7.12 0.02 20.61
C SER A 99 7.22 0.62 22.01
N THR A 100 6.27 0.31 22.89
CA THR A 100 6.27 0.76 24.28
C THR A 100 7.49 0.21 25.04
N LEU A 101 7.80 -1.08 24.90
CA LEU A 101 8.99 -1.69 25.53
C LEU A 101 10.28 -0.97 25.18
N MET A 102 10.46 -0.57 23.91
CA MET A 102 11.65 0.15 23.47
C MET A 102 11.71 1.60 23.98
N SER A 103 10.58 2.17 24.37
CA SER A 103 10.48 3.50 24.99
C SER A 103 10.71 3.50 26.51
N LEU A 104 10.79 2.32 27.14
CA LEU A 104 10.99 2.21 28.59
C LEU A 104 12.40 2.62 29.01
N PRO A 105 12.58 3.00 30.30
CA PRO A 105 13.88 3.31 30.87
C PRO A 105 14.93 2.23 30.55
N VAL A 106 16.19 2.66 30.39
CA VAL A 106 17.31 1.80 29.97
C VAL A 106 17.46 0.54 30.82
N LYS A 107 17.18 0.63 32.13
CA LYS A 107 17.21 -0.53 33.04
C LYS A 107 16.25 -1.66 32.62
N ILE A 108 15.17 -1.34 31.91
CA ILE A 108 14.18 -2.30 31.39
C ILE A 108 14.46 -2.59 29.90
N SER A 109 14.55 -1.55 29.07
CA SER A 109 14.70 -1.69 27.61
C SER A 109 16.03 -2.33 27.19
N ARG A 110 17.04 -2.36 28.08
CA ARG A 110 18.32 -3.05 27.86
C ARG A 110 18.58 -4.17 28.86
N CYS A 111 17.56 -4.64 29.58
CA CYS A 111 17.75 -5.72 30.53
C CYS A 111 18.12 -7.04 29.82
N PRO A 112 18.94 -7.91 30.43
CA PRO A 112 19.37 -9.16 29.81
C PRO A 112 18.21 -10.06 29.35
N HIS A 113 17.09 -10.06 30.07
CA HIS A 113 15.91 -10.85 29.73
C HIS A 113 15.30 -10.44 28.39
N LEU A 114 15.15 -9.12 28.15
CA LEU A 114 14.67 -8.58 26.88
C LEU A 114 15.64 -8.88 25.74
N LEU A 115 16.95 -8.64 25.96
CA LEU A 115 17.97 -8.89 24.95
C LEU A 115 18.03 -10.38 24.56
N ASN A 116 17.99 -11.29 25.54
CA ASN A 116 18.01 -12.73 25.30
C ASN A 116 16.74 -13.21 24.60
N PHE A 117 15.58 -12.63 24.91
CA PHE A 117 14.33 -13.01 24.26
C PHE A 117 14.36 -12.74 22.74
N PHE A 118 14.91 -11.61 22.32
CA PHE A 118 15.00 -11.20 20.91
C PHE A 118 16.30 -11.64 20.20
N LYS A 119 17.19 -12.34 20.89
CA LYS A 119 18.41 -12.91 20.28
C LYS A 119 18.06 -13.96 19.23
N VAL A 120 18.79 -13.96 18.11
CA VAL A 120 18.61 -14.97 17.05
C VAL A 120 18.85 -16.38 17.61
N ARG A 121 17.87 -17.27 17.42
CA ARG A 121 17.96 -18.69 17.78
C ARG A 121 18.35 -19.52 16.55
N PRO A 122 18.94 -20.71 16.71
CA PRO A 122 19.23 -21.60 15.59
C PRO A 122 18.01 -21.92 14.73
N ASP A 123 16.83 -22.00 15.34
CA ASP A 123 15.57 -22.25 14.63
C ASP A 123 15.09 -21.04 13.80
N ASP A 124 15.53 -19.82 14.11
CA ASP A 124 15.23 -18.62 13.31
C ASP A 124 16.00 -18.63 11.98
N LEU A 125 17.08 -19.41 11.88
CA LEU A 125 17.93 -19.54 10.69
C LEU A 125 17.53 -20.70 9.78
N LYS A 126 16.65 -21.60 10.24
CA LYS A 126 16.19 -22.74 9.46
C LYS A 126 15.08 -22.30 8.51
N LEU A 127 15.45 -22.05 7.25
CA LEU A 127 14.48 -21.81 6.19
C LEU A 127 13.58 -23.05 6.01
N PRO A 128 12.26 -22.88 5.77
CA PRO A 128 11.39 -24.00 5.46
C PRO A 128 11.94 -24.75 4.24
N THR A 129 12.52 -25.92 4.48
CA THR A 129 13.11 -26.74 3.43
C THR A 129 11.99 -27.29 2.55
N ASP A 130 12.20 -27.34 1.23
CA ASP A 130 11.22 -27.75 0.20
C ASP A 130 10.63 -29.16 0.41
N SER A 131 11.13 -29.90 1.39
CA SER A 131 10.71 -31.25 1.79
C SER A 131 9.47 -31.30 2.70
N GLN A 132 8.90 -30.16 3.13
CA GLN A 132 7.70 -30.17 3.98
C GLN A 132 6.41 -30.39 3.16
N VAL A 133 5.58 -31.35 3.61
CA VAL A 133 4.29 -31.72 2.99
C VAL A 133 3.31 -30.53 2.90
N LYS A 134 3.45 -29.53 3.77
CA LYS A 134 2.76 -28.23 3.71
C LYS A 134 3.73 -27.10 4.07
N LYS A 135 3.90 -26.14 3.16
CA LYS A 135 4.73 -24.94 3.40
C LYS A 135 4.06 -24.03 4.44
N PRO A 136 4.83 -23.34 5.30
CA PRO A 136 4.27 -22.31 6.18
C PRO A 136 3.51 -21.25 5.39
N GLU A 137 2.34 -20.85 5.89
CA GLU A 137 1.54 -19.75 5.33
C GLU A 137 1.95 -18.45 6.03
N THR A 138 2.48 -17.48 5.28
CA THR A 138 2.97 -16.21 5.82
C THR A 138 1.92 -15.11 5.63
N TYR A 139 1.60 -14.41 6.72
CA TYR A 139 0.65 -13.32 6.76
C TYR A 139 1.37 -12.05 7.20
N LEU A 140 1.56 -11.12 6.27
CA LEU A 140 2.28 -9.87 6.51
C LEU A 140 1.37 -8.78 7.05
N MET A 141 1.93 -7.87 7.84
CA MET A 141 1.26 -6.64 8.23
C MET A 141 0.95 -5.78 6.99
N PRO A 142 -0.27 -5.22 6.86
CA PRO A 142 -0.56 -4.21 5.85
C PRO A 142 0.44 -3.06 5.99
N LYS A 143 1.12 -2.72 4.89
CA LYS A 143 2.04 -1.60 4.88
C LYS A 143 1.21 -0.33 4.82
N ASP A 144 1.15 0.44 5.91
CA ASP A 144 0.59 1.79 5.84
C ASP A 144 1.41 2.57 4.80
N GLY A 145 0.77 3.13 3.78
CA GLY A 145 1.41 3.80 2.63
C GLY A 145 2.27 5.04 2.97
N LYS A 146 2.61 5.26 4.23
CA LYS A 146 3.59 6.23 4.71
C LYS A 146 4.92 5.52 4.93
N SER A 147 5.75 5.48 3.90
CA SER A 147 7.13 4.99 3.99
C SER A 147 7.92 5.85 5.00
N ASN A 148 8.20 5.32 6.18
CA ASN A 148 9.15 5.92 7.10
C ASN A 148 10.57 5.49 6.70
N ALA A 149 11.59 6.32 6.96
CA ALA A 149 12.98 5.98 6.64
C ALA A 149 13.49 4.72 7.39
N ALA A 150 12.78 4.28 8.44
CA ALA A 150 13.03 3.01 9.14
C ALA A 150 12.54 1.77 8.37
N ASP A 151 11.67 1.92 7.37
CA ASP A 151 11.14 0.82 6.53
C ASP A 151 12.09 0.41 5.40
N ILE A 152 13.17 1.18 5.19
CA ILE A 152 14.15 0.95 4.11
C ILE A 152 15.15 -0.15 4.51
N THR A 153 15.37 -0.38 5.82
CA THR A 153 16.43 -1.30 6.27
C THR A 153 15.96 -2.71 6.63
N GLY A 154 14.64 -2.93 6.75
CA GLY A 154 14.10 -4.26 7.07
C GLY A 154 14.33 -5.30 5.97
N PRO A 155 14.35 -6.61 6.31
CA PRO A 155 14.42 -7.68 5.34
C PRO A 155 13.20 -7.57 4.45
N ILE A 156 13.46 -7.33 3.17
CA ILE A 156 12.43 -7.27 2.15
C ILE A 156 11.89 -8.70 2.01
N ILE A 157 10.75 -8.97 2.65
CA ILE A 157 9.99 -10.18 2.39
C ILE A 157 9.29 -9.95 1.08
N LEU A 158 9.86 -10.55 0.03
CA LEU A 158 9.29 -10.51 -1.30
C LEU A 158 8.01 -11.34 -1.31
N GLN A 159 6.98 -10.82 -1.99
CA GLN A 159 5.78 -11.60 -2.20
C GLN A 159 6.05 -12.64 -3.28
N THR A 160 5.67 -13.88 -3.01
CA THR A 160 5.86 -14.98 -3.94
C THR A 160 4.61 -15.20 -4.78
N TYR A 161 4.79 -15.24 -6.09
CA TYR A 161 3.76 -15.45 -7.09
C TYR A 161 4.06 -16.69 -7.93
N ARG A 162 3.04 -17.21 -8.61
CA ARG A 162 3.16 -18.34 -9.54
C ARG A 162 2.77 -17.92 -10.95
N ALA A 163 3.54 -18.37 -11.94
CA ALA A 163 3.20 -18.20 -13.35
C ALA A 163 2.02 -19.11 -13.73
N ILE A 164 0.99 -18.52 -14.35
CA ILE A 164 -0.20 -19.24 -14.80
C ILE A 164 -0.10 -19.70 -16.26
N ALA A 165 0.90 -19.22 -17.00
CA ALA A 165 1.12 -19.54 -18.40
C ALA A 165 2.58 -19.29 -18.77
N ASP A 166 3.00 -19.88 -19.89
CA ASP A 166 4.34 -19.67 -20.45
C ASP A 166 4.45 -18.25 -21.01
N TYR A 167 5.52 -17.54 -20.65
CA TYR A 167 5.84 -16.22 -21.18
C TYR A 167 7.21 -16.23 -21.84
N GLU A 168 7.25 -15.90 -23.12
CA GLU A 168 8.50 -15.73 -23.86
C GLU A 168 9.01 -14.29 -23.72
N LYS A 169 10.30 -14.14 -23.40
CA LYS A 169 10.92 -12.81 -23.29
C LYS A 169 11.06 -12.16 -24.67
N GLY A 170 10.61 -10.91 -24.80
CA GLY A 170 10.79 -10.07 -25.98
C GLY A 170 12.05 -9.18 -25.94
N SER A 171 12.74 -9.09 -24.81
CA SER A 171 14.00 -8.33 -24.70
C SER A 171 14.95 -8.93 -23.67
N SER A 172 16.21 -8.47 -23.66
CA SER A 172 17.23 -8.89 -22.68
C SER A 172 16.90 -8.48 -21.25
N SER A 173 16.07 -7.45 -21.06
CA SER A 173 15.63 -6.98 -19.74
C SER A 173 14.48 -7.82 -19.15
N GLN A 174 13.81 -8.61 -19.99
CA GLN A 174 12.68 -9.44 -19.58
C GLN A 174 13.12 -10.85 -19.20
N MET A 175 12.36 -11.46 -18.30
CA MET A 175 12.55 -12.85 -17.88
C MET A 175 11.46 -13.72 -18.49
N ALA A 176 11.85 -14.88 -19.05
CA ALA A 176 10.88 -15.87 -19.52
C ALA A 176 10.30 -16.62 -18.31
N LEU A 177 9.04 -17.05 -18.42
CA LEU A 177 8.35 -17.87 -17.42
C LEU A 177 7.84 -19.15 -18.07
N ALA A 178 7.92 -20.25 -17.35
CA ALA A 178 7.15 -21.45 -17.64
C ALA A 178 5.95 -21.55 -16.70
N THR A 179 4.88 -22.17 -17.16
CA THR A 179 3.68 -22.41 -16.37
C THR A 179 4.03 -23.16 -15.10
N GLY A 180 3.66 -22.59 -13.96
CA GLY A 180 3.95 -23.14 -12.63
C GLY A 180 5.25 -22.66 -12.00
N ASP A 181 6.06 -21.88 -12.69
CA ASP A 181 7.22 -21.22 -12.12
C ASP A 181 6.83 -20.36 -10.93
N VAL A 182 7.64 -20.42 -9.87
CA VAL A 182 7.46 -19.62 -8.66
C VAL A 182 8.50 -18.49 -8.67
N VAL A 183 8.02 -17.26 -8.52
CA VAL A 183 8.85 -16.05 -8.60
C VAL A 183 8.63 -15.18 -7.36
N ASP A 184 9.69 -14.52 -6.93
CA ASP A 184 9.60 -13.48 -5.90
C ASP A 184 9.50 -12.11 -6.58
N VAL A 185 8.46 -11.34 -6.23
CA VAL A 185 8.22 -10.00 -6.76
C VAL A 185 9.04 -8.99 -5.98
N VAL A 186 10.02 -8.37 -6.67
CA VAL A 186 10.95 -7.36 -6.12
C VAL A 186 10.38 -5.96 -6.27
N GLU A 187 9.77 -5.66 -7.40
CA GLU A 187 9.16 -4.37 -7.66
C GLU A 187 7.85 -4.56 -8.44
N LYS A 188 6.75 -4.06 -7.86
CA LYS A 188 5.49 -3.88 -8.58
C LYS A 188 5.45 -2.49 -9.19
N ASN A 189 4.82 -2.40 -10.35
CA ASN A 189 4.71 -1.14 -11.08
C ASN A 189 3.35 -1.09 -11.79
N GLU A 190 2.71 0.08 -11.79
CA GLU A 190 1.41 0.34 -12.43
C GLU A 190 1.46 0.21 -13.96
N SER A 191 2.65 0.13 -14.56
CA SER A 191 2.87 -0.23 -15.97
C SER A 191 2.47 -1.68 -16.29
N GLY A 192 2.30 -2.53 -15.27
CA GLY A 192 2.02 -3.96 -15.42
C GLY A 192 3.22 -4.83 -15.72
N TRP A 193 4.41 -4.23 -15.84
CA TRP A 193 5.68 -4.95 -15.81
C TRP A 193 6.19 -4.99 -14.39
N TRP A 194 6.34 -6.18 -13.82
CA TRP A 194 6.92 -6.34 -12.48
C TRP A 194 8.32 -6.90 -12.57
N PHE A 195 9.21 -6.40 -11.72
CA PHE A 195 10.56 -6.95 -11.63
C PHE A 195 10.53 -8.12 -10.66
N CYS A 196 10.84 -9.30 -11.19
CA CYS A 196 10.79 -10.55 -10.43
C CYS A 196 12.15 -11.24 -10.45
N GLN A 197 12.38 -12.06 -9.42
CA GLN A 197 13.55 -12.92 -9.33
C GLN A 197 13.16 -14.38 -9.11
N MET A 198 13.99 -15.26 -9.66
CA MET A 198 14.04 -16.69 -9.40
C MET A 198 15.45 -17.03 -8.92
N LYS A 199 15.68 -18.28 -8.47
CA LYS A 199 16.98 -18.70 -7.92
C LYS A 199 18.20 -18.32 -8.78
N THR A 200 18.07 -18.30 -10.10
CA THR A 200 19.20 -18.09 -11.04
C THR A 200 19.00 -16.96 -12.04
N LYS A 201 17.82 -16.31 -12.05
CA LYS A 201 17.44 -15.32 -13.07
C LYS A 201 16.63 -14.21 -12.43
N ARG A 202 16.71 -13.01 -13.02
CA ARG A 202 15.88 -11.86 -12.67
C ARG A 202 15.55 -11.09 -13.93
N GLY A 203 14.42 -10.42 -13.92
CA GLY A 203 13.99 -9.61 -15.06
C GLY A 203 12.53 -9.21 -14.93
N TRP A 204 12.11 -8.44 -15.92
CA TRP A 204 10.74 -7.94 -15.98
C TRP A 204 9.81 -8.98 -16.59
N VAL A 205 8.66 -9.17 -15.95
CA VAL A 205 7.61 -10.10 -16.38
C VAL A 205 6.26 -9.39 -16.36
N PRO A 206 5.29 -9.80 -17.18
CA PRO A 206 3.95 -9.24 -17.14
C PRO A 206 3.21 -9.71 -15.88
N ALA A 207 2.70 -8.77 -15.09
CA ALA A 207 1.89 -9.06 -13.91
C ALA A 207 0.66 -9.93 -14.23
N SER A 208 0.11 -9.79 -15.43
CA SER A 208 -1.04 -10.56 -15.91
C SER A 208 -0.80 -12.07 -15.99
N TYR A 209 0.46 -12.51 -16.11
CA TYR A 209 0.88 -13.92 -16.16
C TYR A 209 1.16 -14.50 -14.78
N LEU A 210 1.11 -13.68 -13.72
CA LEU A 210 1.38 -14.09 -12.36
C LEU A 210 0.08 -14.12 -11.54
N GLU A 211 -0.02 -15.05 -10.60
CA GLU A 211 -1.04 -15.07 -9.56
C GLU A 211 -0.40 -15.19 -8.16
N PRO A 212 -0.94 -14.54 -7.12
CA PRO A 212 -0.44 -14.71 -5.76
C PRO A 212 -0.64 -16.16 -5.29
N LEU A 213 0.22 -16.65 -4.40
CA LEU A 213 0.11 -18.02 -3.88
C LEU A 213 -1.01 -18.21 -2.85
N ASP A 214 -1.36 -17.16 -2.13
CA ASP A 214 -2.30 -17.15 -1.01
C ASP A 214 -3.76 -16.92 -1.44
N SER A 215 -3.97 -16.08 -2.47
CA SER A 215 -5.29 -15.71 -2.97
C SER A 215 -5.26 -15.41 -4.47
N PRO A 216 -6.34 -15.66 -5.23
CA PRO A 216 -6.43 -15.23 -6.62
C PRO A 216 -6.60 -13.70 -6.77
N ASP A 217 -6.94 -12.99 -5.70
CA ASP A 217 -7.17 -11.55 -5.67
C ASP A 217 -5.86 -10.79 -5.41
N GLU A 218 -5.61 -9.71 -6.16
CA GLU A 218 -4.46 -8.82 -5.94
C GLU A 218 -4.78 -7.83 -4.82
N ALA A 219 -4.12 -7.98 -3.67
CA ALA A 219 -4.43 -7.22 -2.47
C ALA A 219 -3.94 -5.75 -2.51
N GLU A 220 -2.98 -5.44 -3.39
CA GLU A 220 -2.39 -4.11 -3.50
C GLU A 220 -2.98 -3.28 -4.66
N ASP A 221 -3.98 -3.79 -5.37
CA ASP A 221 -4.70 -2.98 -6.36
C ASP A 221 -5.40 -1.80 -5.65
N PRO A 222 -5.24 -0.57 -6.14
CA PRO A 222 -5.93 0.59 -5.56
C PRO A 222 -7.43 0.53 -5.85
N GLU A 223 -8.26 1.05 -4.95
CA GLU A 223 -9.72 1.13 -5.18
C GLU A 223 -10.08 2.05 -6.38
N PRO A 224 -11.19 1.79 -7.10
CA PRO A 224 -11.63 2.66 -8.18
C PRO A 224 -11.97 4.09 -7.72
N ASN A 225 -11.39 5.09 -8.38
CA ASN A 225 -11.72 6.50 -8.21
C ASN A 225 -12.65 6.98 -9.33
N TYR A 226 -13.97 6.92 -9.09
CA TYR A 226 -14.98 7.36 -10.07
C TYR A 226 -15.02 8.88 -10.30
N GLU A 227 -14.31 9.68 -9.50
CA GLU A 227 -14.09 11.09 -9.81
C GLU A 227 -13.36 11.27 -11.13
N GLY A 228 -12.37 10.40 -11.38
CA GLY A 228 -11.52 10.44 -12.56
C GLY A 228 -10.35 11.41 -12.40
N GLU A 229 -9.17 10.98 -12.82
CA GLU A 229 -8.01 11.85 -12.97
C GLU A 229 -7.78 12.17 -14.45
N PRO A 230 -7.50 13.43 -14.83
CA PRO A 230 -7.28 13.79 -16.23
C PRO A 230 -5.90 13.32 -16.71
N TYR A 231 -5.88 12.54 -17.80
CA TYR A 231 -4.68 12.08 -18.50
C TYR A 231 -4.79 12.40 -19.98
N VAL A 232 -3.65 12.43 -20.65
CA VAL A 232 -3.51 12.55 -22.10
C VAL A 232 -2.85 11.30 -22.67
N THR A 233 -3.33 10.85 -23.82
CA THR A 233 -2.71 9.75 -24.57
C THR A 233 -1.42 10.23 -25.22
N ILE A 234 -0.31 9.55 -24.95
CA ILE A 234 1.02 9.90 -25.49
C ILE A 234 1.51 8.90 -26.55
N LYS A 235 0.70 7.88 -26.84
CA LYS A 235 0.88 6.94 -27.94
C LYS A 235 -0.46 6.34 -28.32
N ALA A 236 -0.79 6.36 -29.61
CA ALA A 236 -2.01 5.77 -30.11
C ALA A 236 -2.08 4.25 -29.84
N TYR A 237 -3.29 3.75 -29.57
CA TYR A 237 -3.58 2.33 -29.38
C TYR A 237 -4.93 1.98 -29.99
N ALA A 238 -4.96 0.90 -30.76
CA ALA A 238 -6.19 0.35 -31.32
C ALA A 238 -6.66 -0.82 -30.46
N ALA A 239 -7.92 -0.77 -30.02
CA ALA A 239 -8.55 -1.83 -29.25
C ALA A 239 -8.53 -3.17 -30.00
N VAL A 240 -8.05 -4.21 -29.34
CA VAL A 240 -8.03 -5.59 -29.86
C VAL A 240 -9.17 -6.40 -29.25
N LEU A 241 -9.50 -6.14 -27.98
CA LEU A 241 -10.61 -6.78 -27.28
C LEU A 241 -11.80 -5.83 -27.11
N GLN A 242 -13.00 -6.38 -26.95
CA GLN A 242 -14.25 -5.62 -26.84
C GLN A 242 -14.34 -4.71 -25.61
N ASP A 243 -13.56 -5.01 -24.57
CA ASP A 243 -13.51 -4.25 -23.33
C ASP A 243 -12.37 -3.21 -23.31
N GLU A 244 -11.69 -3.00 -24.44
CA GLU A 244 -10.64 -1.99 -24.64
C GLU A 244 -11.16 -0.77 -25.40
N ILE A 245 -10.46 0.35 -25.28
CA ILE A 245 -10.78 1.59 -26.01
C ILE A 245 -9.66 1.94 -26.98
N SER A 246 -10.03 2.30 -28.20
CA SER A 246 -9.10 2.90 -29.17
C SER A 246 -8.97 4.40 -28.90
N LEU A 247 -7.74 4.89 -28.80
CA LEU A 247 -7.43 6.33 -28.66
C LEU A 247 -6.27 6.71 -29.56
N GLU A 248 -6.37 7.90 -30.12
CA GLU A 248 -5.27 8.58 -30.81
C GLU A 248 -4.35 9.32 -29.84
N GLU A 249 -3.16 9.67 -30.30
CA GLU A 249 -2.22 10.50 -29.55
C GLU A 249 -2.78 11.91 -29.35
N GLY A 250 -2.64 12.45 -28.15
CA GLY A 250 -3.13 13.78 -27.74
C GLY A 250 -4.55 13.80 -27.17
N GLU A 251 -5.27 12.69 -27.19
CA GLU A 251 -6.62 12.63 -26.61
C GLU A 251 -6.62 12.78 -25.09
N THR A 252 -7.58 13.56 -24.55
CA THR A 252 -7.77 13.71 -23.10
C THR A 252 -8.83 12.74 -22.59
N ILE A 253 -8.51 11.99 -21.54
CA ILE A 253 -9.37 11.00 -20.90
C ILE A 253 -9.36 11.13 -19.39
N GLU A 254 -10.25 10.42 -18.71
CA GLU A 254 -10.28 10.34 -17.25
C GLU A 254 -9.92 8.92 -16.79
N VAL A 255 -8.82 8.75 -16.06
CA VAL A 255 -8.45 7.47 -15.45
C VAL A 255 -9.26 7.27 -14.18
N ILE A 256 -9.99 6.14 -14.09
CA ILE A 256 -10.86 5.83 -12.94
C ILE A 256 -10.38 4.63 -12.12
N HIS A 257 -9.45 3.81 -12.61
CA HIS A 257 -8.90 2.69 -11.84
C HIS A 257 -7.50 2.29 -12.33
N LYS A 258 -6.50 2.43 -11.47
CA LYS A 258 -5.08 2.19 -11.77
C LYS A 258 -4.62 0.78 -11.40
N LEU A 259 -5.15 -0.23 -12.10
CA LEU A 259 -4.81 -1.63 -11.86
C LEU A 259 -3.31 -1.90 -12.06
N LEU A 260 -2.73 -2.75 -11.21
CA LEU A 260 -1.31 -3.13 -11.28
C LEU A 260 -0.98 -4.09 -12.42
N ASP A 261 -1.96 -4.53 -13.21
CA ASP A 261 -1.76 -5.35 -14.41
C ASP A 261 -1.35 -4.54 -15.65
N GLY A 262 -1.27 -3.20 -15.52
CA GLY A 262 -0.89 -2.29 -16.59
C GLY A 262 -2.04 -1.84 -17.49
N TRP A 263 -3.25 -2.35 -17.25
CA TRP A 263 -4.43 -2.03 -18.04
C TRP A 263 -5.43 -1.28 -17.18
N TRP A 264 -5.30 0.05 -17.21
CA TRP A 264 -6.15 0.93 -16.42
C TRP A 264 -7.55 1.00 -17.01
N VAL A 265 -8.54 1.20 -16.13
CA VAL A 265 -9.89 1.54 -16.57
C VAL A 265 -9.95 3.05 -16.76
N ILE A 266 -10.30 3.46 -17.96
CA ILE A 266 -10.48 4.85 -18.33
C ILE A 266 -11.95 5.14 -18.64
N ARG A 267 -12.32 6.41 -18.57
CA ARG A 267 -13.57 6.98 -19.02
C ARG A 267 -13.27 8.00 -20.11
N LYS A 268 -13.89 7.80 -21.26
CA LYS A 268 -13.99 8.79 -22.33
C LYS A 268 -15.47 9.06 -22.53
N GLU A 269 -15.89 10.28 -22.20
CA GLU A 269 -17.30 10.67 -22.17
C GLU A 269 -18.12 9.75 -21.25
N ASP A 270 -19.07 8.98 -21.79
CA ASP A 270 -19.92 8.05 -21.05
C ASP A 270 -19.52 6.56 -21.19
N VAL A 271 -18.40 6.28 -21.87
CA VAL A 271 -17.90 4.92 -22.12
C VAL A 271 -16.70 4.62 -21.22
N THR A 272 -16.67 3.42 -20.64
CA THR A 272 -15.53 2.90 -19.88
C THR A 272 -14.91 1.70 -20.59
N GLY A 273 -13.58 1.56 -20.46
CA GLY A 273 -12.84 0.48 -21.07
C GLY A 273 -11.39 0.45 -20.58
N TYR A 274 -10.67 -0.60 -20.94
CA TYR A 274 -9.26 -0.75 -20.62
C TYR A 274 -8.38 0.00 -21.61
N PHE A 275 -7.32 0.60 -21.10
CA PHE A 275 -6.27 1.22 -21.90
C PHE A 275 -4.89 1.02 -21.25
N PRO A 276 -3.81 0.81 -22.03
CA PRO A 276 -2.47 0.62 -21.47
C PRO A 276 -2.01 1.86 -20.69
N SER A 277 -1.68 1.69 -19.41
CA SER A 277 -1.24 2.79 -18.54
C SER A 277 0.01 3.48 -19.07
N MET A 278 0.92 2.72 -19.65
CA MET A 278 2.17 3.21 -20.24
C MET A 278 1.99 4.18 -21.40
N TYR A 279 0.80 4.22 -22.02
CA TYR A 279 0.49 5.12 -23.12
C TYR A 279 -0.27 6.36 -22.66
N LEU A 280 -0.37 6.57 -21.35
CA LEU A 280 -1.02 7.71 -20.72
C LEU A 280 -0.01 8.55 -19.94
N GLN A 281 -0.22 9.86 -19.94
CA GLN A 281 0.52 10.79 -19.10
C GLN A 281 -0.46 11.70 -18.36
N LYS A 282 -0.20 12.03 -17.10
CA LYS A 282 -1.07 12.93 -16.34
C LYS A 282 -1.11 14.29 -17.03
N ALA A 283 -2.31 14.87 -17.17
CA ALA A 283 -2.48 16.14 -17.86
C ALA A 283 -1.62 17.24 -17.21
N GLY A 284 -0.88 17.99 -18.02
CA GLY A 284 0.01 19.07 -17.57
C GLY A 284 1.41 18.64 -17.12
N GLN A 285 1.79 17.36 -17.27
CA GLN A 285 3.16 16.89 -17.05
C GLN A 285 3.94 16.75 -18.37
N ASP A 286 5.27 16.76 -18.28
CA ASP A 286 6.18 16.60 -19.42
C ASP A 286 6.09 15.18 -20.02
N VAL A 287 5.88 15.12 -21.34
CA VAL A 287 5.70 13.90 -22.13
C VAL A 287 7.02 13.17 -22.40
N ALA A 288 8.16 13.88 -22.33
CA ALA A 288 9.47 13.33 -22.72
C ALA A 288 9.93 12.15 -21.85
N GLN A 289 9.67 12.20 -20.54
CA GLN A 289 10.05 11.12 -19.62
C GLN A 289 9.25 9.84 -19.89
N ALA A 290 7.94 9.98 -20.12
CA ALA A 290 7.04 8.84 -20.36
C ALA A 290 7.35 8.12 -21.68
N GLN A 291 7.66 8.88 -22.73
CA GLN A 291 8.06 8.30 -24.02
C GLN A 291 9.34 7.47 -23.96
N SER A 292 10.29 7.80 -23.07
CA SER A 292 11.52 7.02 -22.90
C SER A 292 11.26 5.62 -22.32
N GLN A 293 10.31 5.50 -21.38
CA GLN A 293 9.95 4.22 -20.76
C GLN A 293 9.24 3.30 -21.75
N ILE A 294 8.34 3.86 -22.59
CA ILE A 294 7.66 3.13 -23.67
C ILE A 294 8.65 2.51 -24.68
N LYS A 295 9.77 3.18 -24.96
CA LYS A 295 10.77 2.66 -25.92
C LYS A 295 11.45 1.38 -25.41
N SER A 296 11.50 1.18 -24.10
CA SER A 296 12.17 0.02 -23.50
C SER A 296 11.28 -1.23 -23.47
N ARG A 297 9.97 -1.07 -23.30
CA ARG A 297 8.99 -2.16 -23.17
C ARG A 297 7.65 -1.69 -23.77
N GLY A 298 6.98 -2.55 -24.52
CA GLY A 298 5.60 -2.29 -24.99
C GLY A 298 4.58 -2.49 -23.87
N ALA A 299 3.29 -2.24 -24.16
CA ALA A 299 2.21 -2.58 -23.24
C ALA A 299 2.29 -4.07 -22.84
N PRO A 300 2.11 -4.40 -21.55
CA PRO A 300 2.14 -5.80 -21.12
C PRO A 300 0.96 -6.56 -21.72
N PRO A 301 1.11 -7.85 -22.06
CA PRO A 301 0.00 -8.67 -22.53
C PRO A 301 -1.11 -8.75 -21.46
N ARG A 302 -2.39 -8.78 -21.88
CA ARG A 302 -3.51 -8.94 -20.95
C ARG A 302 -3.71 -10.39 -20.54
N ARG A 303 -4.24 -10.62 -19.33
CA ARG A 303 -4.61 -11.96 -18.89
C ARG A 303 -5.67 -12.60 -19.79
N SER A 304 -6.59 -11.80 -20.34
CA SER A 304 -7.60 -12.26 -21.31
C SER A 304 -7.02 -12.73 -22.65
N SER A 305 -5.77 -12.39 -22.97
CA SER A 305 -5.09 -12.87 -24.18
C SER A 305 -4.45 -14.26 -24.00
N ILE A 306 -4.39 -14.76 -22.76
CA ILE A 306 -3.80 -16.06 -22.43
C ILE A 306 -4.83 -17.17 -22.71
N ARG A 307 -4.51 -18.08 -23.64
CA ARG A 307 -5.44 -19.16 -24.04
C ARG A 307 -5.61 -20.24 -22.97
N ASN A 308 -4.51 -20.70 -22.38
CA ASN A 308 -4.48 -21.83 -21.45
C ASN A 308 -3.87 -21.41 -20.10
N ALA A 309 -4.58 -20.55 -19.36
CA ALA A 309 -4.13 -20.14 -18.03
C ALA A 309 -4.40 -21.27 -17.01
N HIS A 310 -3.36 -21.70 -16.30
CA HIS A 310 -3.38 -22.73 -15.26
C HIS A 310 -3.26 -22.13 -13.87
N SER A 311 -4.41 -21.81 -13.27
CA SER A 311 -4.46 -21.31 -11.89
C SER A 311 -4.37 -22.45 -10.86
N ILE A 312 -3.72 -22.20 -9.73
CA ILE A 312 -3.79 -23.06 -8.53
C ILE A 312 -5.07 -22.85 -7.72
N HIS A 313 -5.80 -21.77 -7.98
CA HIS A 313 -6.98 -21.38 -7.21
C HIS A 313 -8.25 -21.93 -7.87
N GLN A 314 -9.14 -22.54 -7.07
CA GLN A 314 -10.45 -22.95 -7.55
C GLN A 314 -11.40 -21.78 -7.78
N ARG A 315 -11.17 -20.65 -7.09
CA ARG A 315 -11.96 -19.43 -7.20
C ARG A 315 -11.32 -18.49 -8.21
N SER A 316 -12.14 -17.87 -9.04
CA SER A 316 -11.70 -16.82 -9.96
C SER A 316 -11.37 -15.53 -9.21
N ARG A 317 -10.38 -14.79 -9.73
CA ARG A 317 -10.08 -13.41 -9.31
C ARG A 317 -11.32 -12.52 -9.46
N LYS A 318 -11.58 -11.70 -8.45
CA LYS A 318 -12.64 -10.69 -8.51
C LYS A 318 -12.20 -9.54 -9.40
N ARG A 319 -12.94 -9.29 -10.47
CA ARG A 319 -12.77 -8.13 -11.35
C ARG A 319 -14.15 -7.59 -11.72
N LEU A 320 -14.33 -6.28 -11.65
CA LEU A 320 -15.60 -5.66 -12.06
C LEU A 320 -15.72 -5.74 -13.60
N SER A 321 -16.94 -5.95 -14.07
CA SER A 321 -17.25 -5.87 -15.51
C SER A 321 -17.24 -4.43 -16.00
N GLN A 322 -17.01 -4.21 -17.30
CA GLN A 322 -17.09 -2.86 -17.89
C GLN A 322 -18.46 -2.22 -17.68
N ASP A 323 -19.56 -3.00 -17.76
CA ASP A 323 -20.89 -2.48 -17.42
C ASP A 323 -21.04 -2.02 -15.97
N THR A 324 -20.29 -2.64 -15.05
CA THR A 324 -20.31 -2.24 -13.64
C THR A 324 -19.52 -0.95 -13.45
N TYR A 325 -18.34 -0.83 -14.07
CA TYR A 325 -17.59 0.44 -14.12
C TYR A 325 -18.42 1.57 -14.71
N ARG A 326 -19.05 1.35 -15.86
CA ARG A 326 -19.92 2.32 -16.53
C ARG A 326 -21.08 2.77 -15.66
N ARG A 327 -21.82 1.85 -15.04
CA ARG A 327 -22.94 2.18 -14.14
C ARG A 327 -22.49 3.00 -12.93
N ASN A 328 -21.40 2.59 -12.29
CA ASN A 328 -20.87 3.28 -11.11
C ASN A 328 -20.36 4.68 -11.46
N SER A 329 -19.65 4.80 -12.58
CA SER A 329 -19.16 6.06 -13.13
C SER A 329 -20.29 7.05 -13.43
N VAL A 330 -21.32 6.62 -14.18
CA VAL A 330 -22.48 7.45 -14.52
C VAL A 330 -23.23 7.89 -13.26
N ARG A 331 -23.45 6.96 -12.31
CA ARG A 331 -24.11 7.27 -11.03
C ARG A 331 -23.35 8.33 -10.24
N PHE A 332 -22.02 8.20 -10.15
CA PHE A 332 -21.18 9.17 -9.46
C PHE A 332 -21.27 10.56 -10.12
N MET A 333 -21.18 10.62 -11.45
CA MET A 333 -21.27 11.88 -12.21
C MET A 333 -22.66 12.54 -12.07
N GLN A 334 -23.74 11.77 -12.07
CA GLN A 334 -25.09 12.29 -11.82
C GLN A 334 -25.24 12.86 -10.41
N GLN A 335 -24.72 12.17 -9.39
CA GLN A 335 -24.75 12.64 -8.01
C GLN A 335 -23.96 13.94 -7.86
N ARG A 336 -22.79 14.04 -8.48
CA ARG A 336 -21.97 15.26 -8.51
C ARG A 336 -22.68 16.42 -9.24
N ARG A 337 -23.39 16.15 -10.34
CA ARG A 337 -24.20 17.16 -11.05
C ARG A 337 -25.37 17.66 -10.20
N ARG A 338 -26.07 16.78 -9.47
CA ARG A 338 -27.18 17.16 -8.57
C ARG A 338 -26.75 18.04 -7.39
N GLN A 339 -25.48 17.93 -6.99
CA GLN A 339 -24.89 18.76 -5.93
C GLN A 339 -24.35 20.11 -6.45
N ARG A 340 -24.33 20.34 -7.78
CA ARG A 340 -24.03 21.65 -8.37
C ARG A 340 -25.33 22.46 -8.46
N PRO A 341 -25.42 23.68 -7.87
CA PRO A 341 -26.58 24.54 -8.07
C PRO A 341 -26.62 24.98 -9.54
N GLY A 342 -27.70 24.69 -10.26
CA GLY A 342 -27.92 25.09 -11.64
C GLY A 342 -28.71 26.41 -11.76
N PRO A 343 -28.45 27.25 -12.79
CA PRO A 343 -29.14 28.52 -13.01
C PRO A 343 -30.51 28.31 -13.70
N GLN A 344 -31.55 29.00 -13.22
CA GLN A 344 -32.94 28.88 -13.69
C GLN A 344 -33.23 29.81 -14.89
N SER A 345 -33.76 29.25 -15.98
CA SER A 345 -34.47 29.91 -17.09
C SER A 345 -35.59 28.95 -17.55
N SER A 346 -36.83 29.30 -17.93
CA SER A 346 -37.62 30.54 -17.98
C SER A 346 -39.03 30.17 -18.50
N GLY A 347 -40.11 30.88 -18.08
CA GLY A 347 -41.43 30.95 -18.77
C GLY A 347 -42.62 30.35 -17.98
N GLY A 348 -43.75 31.01 -17.72
CA GLY A 348 -44.32 32.23 -18.30
C GLY A 348 -45.32 32.96 -17.37
N ALA A 349 -45.82 34.08 -17.89
CA ALA A 349 -46.25 35.31 -17.20
C ALA A 349 -47.63 35.30 -16.50
N LEU A 350 -47.78 36.16 -15.50
CA LEU A 350 -48.87 37.17 -15.39
C LEU A 350 -48.42 38.32 -14.46
N LYS A 351 -48.73 39.55 -14.87
CA LYS A 351 -48.28 40.84 -14.31
C LYS A 351 -48.99 41.18 -13.00
N GLU A 352 -48.28 41.74 -12.01
CA GLU A 352 -48.79 42.87 -11.23
C GLU A 352 -47.67 43.71 -10.55
N GLN A 353 -47.62 44.97 -10.99
CA GLN A 353 -47.29 46.24 -10.31
C GLN A 353 -46.01 46.39 -9.43
N GLN A 354 -45.18 47.34 -9.86
CA GLN A 354 -44.00 47.89 -9.19
C GLN A 354 -44.37 48.88 -8.08
N GLN A 355 -43.68 48.85 -6.93
CA GLN A 355 -42.77 49.93 -6.46
C GLN A 355 -42.17 49.66 -5.06
N PRO A 356 -41.08 50.35 -4.65
CA PRO A 356 -39.80 49.71 -4.33
C PRO A 356 -39.51 49.63 -2.83
N LYS A 357 -38.75 48.60 -2.41
CA LYS A 357 -38.07 48.56 -1.11
C LYS A 357 -36.67 47.98 -1.23
N THR A 358 -35.72 48.89 -1.28
CA THR A 358 -34.40 48.86 -0.62
C THR A 358 -33.78 47.48 -0.36
N GLU A 359 -32.80 47.14 -1.19
CA GLU A 359 -31.87 46.03 -1.01
C GLU A 359 -31.11 46.16 0.32
N ARG A 360 -31.24 45.13 1.18
CA ARG A 360 -30.26 44.84 2.23
C ARG A 360 -29.55 43.53 1.84
N PRO A 361 -28.23 43.54 1.56
CA PRO A 361 -27.51 42.31 1.32
C PRO A 361 -27.28 41.56 2.65
N LYS A 362 -27.58 40.25 2.66
CA LYS A 362 -27.11 39.34 3.73
C LYS A 362 -25.65 38.92 3.44
N PRO A 363 -24.85 38.68 4.49
CA PRO A 363 -23.40 38.97 4.48
C PRO A 363 -22.55 37.82 3.94
N GLN A 364 -21.52 38.17 3.16
CA GLN A 364 -20.37 37.30 2.88
C GLN A 364 -19.38 37.37 4.06
N PRO A 365 -18.68 36.29 4.42
CA PRO A 365 -17.53 36.38 5.31
C PRO A 365 -16.46 37.27 4.66
N ALA A 366 -16.07 38.35 5.32
CA ALA A 366 -15.01 39.23 4.83
C ALA A 366 -13.68 38.47 4.86
N VAL A 367 -13.04 38.32 3.69
CA VAL A 367 -11.61 38.02 3.62
C VAL A 367 -10.91 39.26 4.19
N PRO A 368 -10.14 39.15 5.30
CA PRO A 368 -9.45 40.31 5.84
C PRO A 368 -8.49 40.86 4.78
N PRO A 369 -8.38 42.20 4.65
CA PRO A 369 -7.47 42.80 3.70
C PRO A 369 -6.05 42.30 3.97
N ARG A 370 -5.32 42.03 2.88
CA ARG A 370 -3.91 41.67 2.94
C ARG A 370 -3.19 42.73 3.78
N PRO A 371 -2.48 42.37 4.87
CA PRO A 371 -1.78 43.33 5.69
C PRO A 371 -0.75 44.10 4.84
N SER A 372 -0.52 45.36 5.18
CA SER A 372 0.45 46.21 4.47
C SER A 372 1.86 45.61 4.56
N ALA A 373 2.70 45.93 3.58
CA ALA A 373 4.09 45.46 3.54
C ALA A 373 4.85 45.80 4.85
N ASP A 374 4.58 46.99 5.41
CA ASP A 374 5.18 47.45 6.66
C ASP A 374 4.75 46.60 7.88
N LEU A 375 3.50 46.12 7.89
CA LEU A 375 2.98 45.28 8.97
C LEU A 375 3.56 43.86 8.94
N ILE A 376 3.88 43.36 7.74
CA ILE A 376 4.51 42.05 7.52
C ILE A 376 6.00 42.08 7.92
N LEU A 377 6.69 43.21 7.66
CA LEU A 377 8.08 43.41 8.04
C LEU A 377 8.31 43.49 9.56
N HIS A 378 7.31 43.90 10.34
CA HIS A 378 7.42 44.01 11.79
C HIS A 378 7.06 42.74 12.58
N ARG A 379 6.32 41.79 11.97
CA ARG A 379 5.73 40.63 12.68
C ARG A 379 6.20 39.26 12.21
N CYS A 380 7.00 39.17 11.15
CA CYS A 380 7.46 37.90 10.60
C CYS A 380 8.97 37.65 10.79
N SER A 381 9.36 36.37 10.71
CA SER A 381 10.76 35.94 10.83
C SER A 381 11.66 36.56 9.73
N GLU A 382 12.96 36.68 10.01
CA GLU A 382 13.96 37.22 9.06
C GLU A 382 13.99 36.48 7.72
N SER A 383 13.64 35.18 7.71
CA SER A 383 13.49 34.37 6.49
C SER A 383 12.35 34.87 5.59
N THR A 384 11.25 35.34 6.19
CA THR A 384 10.10 35.90 5.48
C THR A 384 10.40 37.30 4.94
N LYS A 385 11.19 38.11 5.66
CA LYS A 385 11.56 39.47 5.23
C LYS A 385 12.44 39.47 3.98
N ARG A 386 13.41 38.56 3.89
CA ARG A 386 14.31 38.45 2.71
C ARG A 386 13.58 38.10 1.41
N LYS A 387 12.50 37.33 1.47
CA LYS A 387 11.71 36.94 0.28
C LYS A 387 10.82 38.05 -0.25
N LEU A 388 10.49 39.05 0.56
CA LEU A 388 9.70 40.21 0.14
C LEU A 388 10.57 41.33 -0.44
N ALA A 389 11.81 41.49 0.05
CA ALA A 389 12.75 42.48 -0.47
C ALA A 389 13.22 42.20 -1.91
N SER A 390 13.05 40.97 -2.41
CA SER A 390 13.36 40.60 -3.80
C SER A 390 12.20 40.81 -4.77
N ALA A 391 11.07 41.35 -4.32
CA ALA A 391 9.84 41.51 -5.10
C ALA A 391 9.34 42.97 -5.14
N VAL A 392 10.21 43.94 -4.82
CA VAL A 392 10.02 45.38 -5.04
C VAL A 392 11.08 45.88 -6.01
#